data_AF-A0A6S7BJB8-F1
#
_entry.id   AF-A0A6S7BJB8-F1
#
_cell.length_a   1.000
_cell.length_b   1.000
_cell.length_c   1.000
_cell.angle_alpha   90.00
_cell.angle_beta   90.00
_cell.angle_gamma   90.00
#
_symmetry.space_group_name_H-M   'P 1'
#
loop_
_entity.id
_entity.type
_entity.pdbx_description
1 polymer ?
#
loop_
_entity_poly.entity_id
_entity_poly.type
_entity_poly.pdbx_seq_one_letter_code
_entity_poly.pdbx_strand_id
1 'polypeptide(L)'
;MITYTSIIGSASDPRLADQLHELEHRGRMDTVVLTGDDIRRHRLRTRTQRDVECGIALDRQTHLFDGAVLHLDADAALVVRTEHTRWLRVEARDAASALELGYFAGNMHWAVRFAENALEIAVKGPVEDYRARLAPMFEAGRISEIAADSENLHEHAHAHEHD
;
A
#
# COMPACT_ATOMS: atom_id res chain seq x y z
N MET A 1 4.80 25.13 1.87
CA MET A 1 3.99 23.90 1.77
C MET A 1 3.11 24.01 0.55
N ILE A 2 3.32 23.14 -0.44
CA ILE A 2 2.51 23.10 -1.67
C ILE A 2 1.26 22.27 -1.39
N THR A 3 0.10 22.67 -1.94
CA THR A 3 -1.15 21.91 -1.84
C THR A 3 -1.63 21.51 -3.22
N TYR A 4 -1.85 20.22 -3.44
CA TYR A 4 -2.37 19.67 -4.68
C TYR A 4 -3.87 19.47 -4.59
N THR A 5 -4.62 20.09 -5.50
CA THR A 5 -6.09 20.11 -5.47
C THR A 5 -6.76 19.27 -6.55
N SER A 6 -5.98 18.72 -7.48
CA SER A 6 -6.46 17.93 -8.60
C SER A 6 -5.46 16.85 -9.00
N ILE A 7 -5.94 15.86 -9.74
CA ILE A 7 -5.11 14.81 -10.37
C ILE A 7 -4.99 15.17 -11.85
N ILE A 8 -3.76 15.21 -12.38
CA ILE A 8 -3.49 15.48 -13.81
C ILE A 8 -3.85 14.26 -14.66
N GLY A 9 -3.57 13.07 -14.15
CA GLY A 9 -3.91 11.81 -14.80
C GLY A 9 -3.26 10.62 -14.10
N SER A 10 -3.16 9.51 -14.83
CA SER A 10 -2.48 8.30 -14.37
C SER A 10 -1.06 8.22 -14.95
N ALA A 11 -0.10 7.77 -14.16
CA ALA A 11 1.25 7.46 -14.61
C ALA A 11 1.28 6.33 -15.66
N SER A 12 0.19 5.55 -15.76
CA SER A 12 -0.01 4.52 -16.79
C SER A 12 -0.54 5.08 -18.12
N ASP A 13 -0.96 6.35 -18.17
CA ASP A 13 -1.33 6.99 -19.43
C ASP A 13 -0.06 7.15 -20.29
N PRO A 14 -0.03 6.60 -21.51
CA PRO A 14 1.15 6.67 -22.39
C PRO A 14 1.72 8.08 -22.53
N ARG A 15 0.87 9.12 -22.56
CA ARG A 15 1.31 10.51 -22.72
C ARG A 15 2.06 11.05 -21.50
N LEU A 16 1.68 10.59 -20.30
CA LEU A 16 2.29 10.99 -19.04
C LEU A 16 3.48 10.09 -18.72
N ALA A 17 3.42 8.81 -19.07
CA ALA A 17 4.48 7.83 -18.85
C ALA A 17 5.81 8.27 -19.47
N ASP A 18 5.81 8.71 -20.74
CA ASP A 18 7.03 9.17 -21.41
C ASP A 18 7.66 10.40 -20.71
N GLN A 19 6.83 11.37 -20.32
CA GLN A 19 7.28 12.58 -19.62
C GLN A 19 7.81 12.27 -18.22
N LEU A 20 7.14 11.36 -17.49
CA LEU A 20 7.58 10.90 -16.18
C LEU A 20 8.90 10.15 -16.28
N HIS A 21 9.08 9.31 -17.29
CA HIS A 21 10.32 8.56 -17.50
C HIS A 21 11.51 9.49 -17.74
N GLU A 22 11.33 10.54 -18.56
CA GLU A 22 12.38 11.56 -18.74
C GLU A 22 12.74 12.28 -17.44
N LEU A 23 11.76 12.63 -16.62
CA LEU A 23 11.97 13.30 -15.34
C LEU A 23 12.58 12.37 -14.29
N GLU A 24 12.24 11.09 -14.31
CA GLU A 24 12.82 10.05 -13.46
C GLU A 24 14.32 9.89 -13.73
N HIS A 25 14.73 9.77 -15.00
CA HIS A 25 16.14 9.72 -15.40
C HIS A 25 16.95 10.94 -14.95
N ARG A 26 16.31 12.11 -14.92
CA ARG A 26 16.94 13.36 -14.45
C ARG A 26 16.91 13.50 -12.91
N GLY A 27 16.34 12.54 -12.19
CA GLY A 27 16.18 12.62 -10.74
C GLY A 27 15.26 13.76 -10.32
N ARG A 28 14.27 14.11 -11.14
CA ARG A 28 13.31 15.19 -10.90
C ARG A 28 11.88 14.70 -10.60
N MET A 29 11.67 13.38 -10.67
CA MET A 29 10.44 12.75 -10.19
C MET A 29 10.49 12.50 -8.68
N ASP A 30 9.49 12.98 -7.96
CA ASP A 30 9.26 12.68 -6.55
C ASP A 30 7.99 11.83 -6.38
N THR A 31 7.94 11.11 -5.27
CA THR A 31 6.86 10.16 -5.00
C THR A 31 6.30 10.42 -3.61
N VAL A 32 4.98 10.37 -3.48
CA VAL A 32 4.31 10.29 -2.18
C VAL A 32 3.80 8.88 -1.94
N VAL A 33 4.26 8.25 -0.87
CA VAL A 33 3.80 6.91 -0.48
C VAL A 33 2.63 7.05 0.48
N LEU A 34 1.48 6.50 0.10
CA LEU A 34 0.25 6.58 0.87
C LEU A 34 -0.24 5.19 1.27
N THR A 35 -0.76 5.08 2.49
CA THR A 35 -1.42 3.85 2.92
C THR A 35 -2.78 3.69 2.23
N GLY A 36 -3.34 2.48 2.24
CA GLY A 36 -4.71 2.24 1.76
C GLY A 36 -5.77 3.12 2.43
N ASP A 37 -5.56 3.52 3.69
CA ASP A 37 -6.44 4.45 4.39
C ASP A 37 -6.28 5.89 3.90
N ASP A 38 -5.06 6.31 3.59
CA ASP A 38 -4.76 7.67 3.14
C ASP A 38 -5.30 7.95 1.74
N ILE A 39 -5.27 6.96 0.84
CA ILE A 39 -5.85 7.05 -0.51
C ILE A 39 -7.35 7.36 -0.46
N ARG A 40 -8.05 6.89 0.58
CA ARG A 40 -9.49 7.15 0.78
C ARG A 40 -9.77 8.57 1.31
N ARG A 41 -8.75 9.32 1.75
CA ARG A 41 -8.93 10.66 2.31
C ARG A 41 -8.86 11.71 1.20
N HIS A 42 -9.85 12.59 1.15
CA HIS A 42 -9.84 13.74 0.23
C HIS A 42 -8.87 14.84 0.67
N ARG A 43 -8.60 14.93 1.98
CA ARG A 43 -7.71 15.93 2.56
C ARG A 43 -6.74 15.25 3.50
N LEU A 44 -5.45 15.36 3.20
CA LEU A 44 -4.39 14.92 4.09
C LEU A 44 -3.14 15.78 3.93
N ARG A 45 -2.30 15.78 4.97
CA ARG A 45 -0.98 16.36 4.94
C ARG A 45 0.03 15.23 5.04
N THR A 46 1.01 15.22 4.17
CA THR A 46 1.98 14.13 4.04
C THR A 46 3.35 14.68 3.62
N ARG A 47 4.33 13.79 3.54
CA ARG A 47 5.67 14.08 3.06
C ARG A 47 5.99 13.20 1.86
N THR A 48 6.70 13.75 0.90
CA THR A 48 7.23 12.97 -0.22
C THR A 48 8.42 12.12 0.22
N GLN A 49 8.89 11.22 -0.64
CA GLN A 49 10.09 10.43 -0.38
C GLN A 49 11.36 11.28 -0.22
N ARG A 50 11.36 12.49 -0.77
CA ARG A 50 12.43 13.50 -0.58
C ARG A 50 12.23 14.35 0.69
N ASP A 51 11.36 13.93 1.58
CA ASP A 51 11.05 14.60 2.85
C ASP A 51 10.41 16.00 2.69
N VAL A 52 9.81 16.27 1.54
CA VAL A 52 9.13 17.55 1.26
C VAL A 52 7.70 17.51 1.76
N GLU A 53 7.30 18.46 2.60
CA GLU A 53 5.94 18.54 3.13
C GLU A 53 4.94 19.08 2.09
N CYS A 54 3.89 18.30 1.85
CA CYS A 54 2.82 18.64 0.92
C CYS A 54 1.42 18.35 1.50
N GLY A 55 0.45 19.10 0.99
CA GLY A 55 -0.97 18.88 1.24
C GLY A 55 -1.64 18.28 0.01
N ILE A 56 -2.54 17.32 0.22
CA ILE A 56 -3.47 16.85 -0.81
C ILE A 56 -4.86 17.29 -0.37
N ALA A 57 -5.57 18.01 -1.24
CA ALA A 57 -6.90 18.56 -0.98
C ALA A 57 -7.78 18.44 -2.23
N LEU A 58 -8.21 17.22 -2.51
CA LEU A 58 -9.05 16.89 -3.65
C LEU A 58 -10.51 17.27 -3.40
N ASP A 59 -11.27 17.42 -4.48
CA ASP A 59 -12.72 17.51 -4.40
C ASP A 59 -13.33 16.20 -3.87
N ARG A 60 -14.62 16.25 -3.50
CA ARG A 60 -15.33 15.11 -2.87
C ARG A 60 -15.65 13.95 -3.83
N GLN A 61 -15.56 14.17 -5.14
CA GLN A 61 -15.81 13.17 -6.18
C GLN A 61 -14.53 12.55 -6.72
N THR A 62 -13.38 13.19 -6.48
CA THR A 62 -12.07 12.72 -6.89
C THR A 62 -11.41 11.89 -5.79
N HIS A 63 -10.95 10.70 -6.16
CA HIS A 63 -10.25 9.77 -5.27
C HIS A 63 -8.80 9.60 -5.74
N LEU A 64 -7.89 9.49 -4.77
CA LEU A 64 -6.52 9.07 -5.06
C LEU A 64 -6.51 7.61 -5.51
N PHE A 65 -5.49 7.25 -6.27
CA PHE A 65 -5.23 5.87 -6.70
C PHE A 65 -3.73 5.69 -6.91
N ASP A 66 -3.30 4.44 -7.03
CA ASP A 66 -1.90 4.12 -7.32
C ASP A 66 -1.48 4.65 -8.69
N GLY A 67 -0.42 5.43 -8.74
CA GLY A 67 0.03 6.11 -9.96
C GLY A 67 -0.73 7.37 -10.32
N ALA A 68 -1.57 7.92 -9.44
CA ALA A 68 -2.13 9.25 -9.64
C ALA A 68 -1.00 10.30 -9.73
N VAL A 69 -0.99 11.10 -10.80
CA VAL A 69 -0.04 12.20 -11.01
C VAL A 69 -0.65 13.48 -10.44
N LEU A 70 -0.06 14.01 -9.37
CA LEU A 70 -0.53 15.22 -8.70
C LEU A 70 0.12 16.50 -9.26
N HIS A 71 1.31 16.35 -9.82
CA HIS A 71 2.07 17.44 -10.42
C HIS A 71 2.89 16.92 -11.59
N LEU A 72 2.94 17.69 -12.67
CA LEU A 72 3.79 17.44 -13.82
C LEU A 72 4.08 18.77 -14.50
N ASP A 73 5.36 19.15 -14.52
CA ASP A 73 5.88 20.23 -15.33
C ASP A 73 7.25 19.85 -15.93
N ALA A 74 7.93 20.79 -16.58
CA ALA A 74 9.24 20.55 -17.19
C ALA A 74 10.38 20.27 -16.18
N ASP A 75 10.16 20.62 -14.91
CA ASP A 75 11.17 20.66 -13.85
C ASP A 75 10.96 19.58 -12.78
N ALA A 76 9.75 19.08 -12.59
CA ALA A 76 9.40 18.11 -11.56
C ALA A 76 8.08 17.39 -11.84
N ALA A 77 7.97 16.19 -11.28
CA ALA A 77 6.71 15.47 -11.21
C ALA A 77 6.48 14.92 -9.79
N LEU A 78 5.21 14.83 -9.38
CA LEU A 78 4.82 14.17 -8.15
C LEU A 78 3.81 13.07 -8.44
N VAL A 79 4.17 11.84 -8.11
CA VAL A 79 3.34 10.65 -8.33
C VAL A 79 2.95 10.02 -7.01
N VAL A 80 1.71 9.56 -6.90
CA VAL A 80 1.21 8.79 -5.77
C VAL A 80 1.60 7.34 -5.95
N ARG A 81 2.20 6.75 -4.93
CA ARG A 81 2.39 5.30 -4.82
C ARG A 81 1.68 4.80 -3.58
N THR A 82 1.10 3.62 -3.70
CA THR A 82 0.47 2.96 -2.55
C THR A 82 1.51 2.14 -1.82
N GLU A 83 1.56 2.24 -0.49
CA GLU A 83 2.37 1.32 0.29
C GLU A 83 1.79 -0.09 0.09
N HIS A 84 2.64 -1.04 -0.33
CA HIS A 84 2.27 -2.44 -0.29
C HIS A 84 1.86 -2.78 1.14
N THR A 85 0.58 -3.12 1.34
CA THR A 85 0.08 -3.49 2.66
C THR A 85 0.89 -4.70 3.12
N ARG A 86 1.67 -4.53 4.19
CA ARG A 86 2.41 -5.62 4.80
C ARG A 86 1.43 -6.53 5.51
N TRP A 87 1.46 -7.80 5.19
CA TRP A 87 0.59 -8.81 5.78
C TRP A 87 1.41 -9.69 6.72
N LEU A 88 0.99 -9.77 7.98
CA LEU A 88 1.49 -10.77 8.92
C LEU A 88 0.67 -12.05 8.68
N ARG A 89 1.32 -13.08 8.14
CA ARG A 89 0.68 -14.37 7.86
C ARG A 89 0.84 -15.30 9.07
N VAL A 90 -0.27 -15.73 9.63
CA VAL A 90 -0.30 -16.65 10.78
C VAL A 90 -1.18 -17.85 10.46
N GLU A 91 -0.68 -19.04 10.77
CA GLU A 91 -1.43 -20.28 10.66
C GLU A 91 -1.78 -20.77 12.06
N ALA A 92 -3.00 -21.25 12.22
CA ALA A 92 -3.47 -21.85 13.45
C ALA A 92 -3.21 -23.36 13.43
N ARG A 93 -2.76 -23.91 14.55
CA ARG A 93 -2.47 -25.34 14.70
C ARG A 93 -3.69 -26.23 14.42
N ASP A 94 -4.87 -25.77 14.83
CA ASP A 94 -6.12 -26.52 14.74
C ASP A 94 -7.34 -25.57 14.66
N ALA A 95 -8.52 -26.13 14.41
CA ALA A 95 -9.76 -25.36 14.23
C ALA A 95 -10.16 -24.55 15.48
N ALA A 96 -9.87 -25.05 16.69
CA ALA A 96 -10.15 -24.31 17.93
C ALA A 96 -9.26 -23.07 18.04
N SER A 97 -7.97 -23.22 17.72
CA SER A 97 -6.99 -22.13 17.67
C SER A 97 -7.34 -21.12 16.57
N ALA A 98 -7.85 -21.59 15.42
CA ALA A 98 -8.30 -20.72 14.33
C ALA A 98 -9.50 -19.85 14.72
N LEU A 99 -10.47 -20.44 15.45
CA LEU A 99 -11.62 -19.71 15.97
C LEU A 99 -11.19 -18.63 16.98
N GLU A 100 -10.28 -18.98 17.90
CA GLU A 100 -9.72 -18.04 18.88
C GLU A 100 -8.98 -16.88 18.19
N LEU A 101 -8.12 -17.20 17.21
CA LEU A 101 -7.37 -16.22 16.42
C LEU A 101 -8.30 -15.27 15.65
N GLY A 102 -9.31 -15.81 14.97
CA GLY A 102 -10.29 -15.01 14.22
C GLY A 102 -11.11 -14.09 15.12
N TYR A 103 -11.59 -14.61 16.26
CA TYR A 103 -12.30 -13.82 17.26
C TYR A 103 -11.42 -12.69 17.82
N PHE A 104 -10.15 -13.00 18.14
CA PHE A 104 -9.19 -12.02 18.65
C PHE A 104 -8.91 -10.92 17.61
N ALA A 105 -8.58 -11.29 16.37
CA ALA A 105 -8.33 -10.32 15.30
C ALA A 105 -9.55 -9.42 15.03
N GLY A 106 -10.76 -10.00 15.07
CA GLY A 106 -12.01 -9.26 14.97
C GLY A 106 -12.21 -8.25 16.11
N ASN A 107 -11.99 -8.65 17.37
CA ASN A 107 -12.08 -7.76 18.53
C ASN A 107 -11.05 -6.62 18.47
N MET A 108 -9.88 -6.87 17.88
CA MET A 108 -8.86 -5.85 17.68
C MET A 108 -9.15 -4.91 16.50
N HIS A 109 -10.26 -5.12 15.78
CA HIS A 109 -10.61 -4.41 14.55
C HIS A 109 -9.50 -4.43 13.50
N TRP A 110 -8.76 -5.53 13.43
CA TRP A 110 -7.73 -5.69 12.41
C TRP A 110 -8.34 -6.03 11.07
N ALA A 111 -7.81 -5.42 10.00
CA ALA A 111 -8.14 -5.84 8.64
C ALA A 111 -7.45 -7.17 8.38
N VAL A 112 -8.23 -8.19 8.03
CA VAL A 112 -7.74 -9.55 7.78
C VAL A 112 -8.24 -10.06 6.44
N ARG A 113 -7.49 -10.99 5.86
CA ARG A 113 -7.93 -11.81 4.71
C ARG A 113 -7.54 -13.27 4.92
N PHE A 114 -8.22 -14.16 4.22
CA PHE A 114 -7.96 -15.59 4.27
C PHE A 114 -7.01 -15.98 3.14
N ALA A 115 -5.96 -16.74 3.46
CA ALA A 115 -4.99 -17.26 2.50
C ALA A 115 -4.76 -18.75 2.76
N GLU A 116 -5.51 -19.60 2.05
CA GLU A 116 -5.53 -21.05 2.24
C GLU A 116 -5.80 -21.43 3.70
N ASN A 117 -4.78 -21.94 4.42
CA ASN A 117 -4.86 -22.34 5.82
C ASN A 117 -4.37 -21.27 6.80
N ALA A 118 -4.05 -20.07 6.30
CA ALA A 118 -3.55 -18.97 7.11
C ALA A 118 -4.51 -17.78 7.15
N LEU A 119 -4.41 -17.03 8.24
CA LEU A 119 -5.00 -15.71 8.38
C LEU A 119 -3.90 -14.67 8.14
N GLU A 120 -4.16 -13.75 7.21
CA GLU A 120 -3.26 -12.64 6.93
C GLU A 120 -3.82 -11.37 7.57
N ILE A 121 -3.01 -10.75 8.43
CA ILE A 121 -3.38 -9.56 9.20
C ILE A 121 -2.63 -8.36 8.62
N ALA A 122 -3.35 -7.32 8.22
CA ALA A 122 -2.75 -6.10 7.71
C ALA A 122 -1.99 -5.37 8.83
N VAL A 123 -0.68 -5.27 8.67
CA VAL A 123 0.22 -4.60 9.61
C VAL A 123 0.27 -3.12 9.29
N LYS A 124 -0.12 -2.30 10.27
CA LYS A 124 0.02 -0.84 10.24
C LYS A 124 1.05 -0.44 11.30
N GLY A 125 2.22 0.02 10.87
CA GLY A 125 3.33 0.36 11.79
C GLY A 125 4.27 -0.83 12.09
N PRO A 126 4.89 -0.89 13.28
CA PRO A 126 5.79 -1.99 13.67
C PRO A 126 5.04 -3.33 13.77
N VAL A 127 5.63 -4.40 13.22
CA VAL A 127 5.03 -5.75 13.28
C VAL A 127 5.10 -6.33 14.69
N GLU A 128 6.05 -5.86 15.48
CA GLU A 128 6.33 -6.23 16.86
C GLU A 128 5.14 -5.93 17.77
N ASP A 129 4.36 -4.86 17.50
CA ASP A 129 3.15 -4.53 18.25
C ASP A 129 2.06 -5.60 18.05
N TYR A 130 1.97 -6.15 16.84
CA TYR A 130 1.05 -7.24 16.52
C TYR A 130 1.53 -8.55 17.15
N ARG A 131 2.84 -8.84 17.05
CA ARG A 131 3.45 -10.02 17.68
C ARG A 131 3.29 -10.01 19.19
N ALA A 132 3.48 -8.87 19.85
CA ALA A 132 3.31 -8.74 21.29
C ALA A 132 1.87 -9.05 21.73
N ARG A 133 0.87 -8.62 20.95
CA ARG A 133 -0.55 -8.91 21.22
C ARG A 133 -0.89 -10.38 20.99
N LEU A 134 -0.25 -11.00 20.00
CA LEU A 134 -0.41 -12.42 19.68
C LEU A 134 0.51 -13.35 20.51
N ALA A 135 1.42 -12.80 21.29
CA ALA A 135 2.43 -13.55 22.05
C ALA A 135 1.85 -14.69 22.89
N PRO A 136 0.72 -14.55 23.61
CA PRO A 136 0.14 -15.65 24.37
C PRO A 136 -0.26 -16.86 23.50
N MET A 137 -0.69 -16.62 22.25
CA MET A 137 -1.06 -17.69 21.32
C MET A 137 0.18 -18.33 20.68
N PHE A 138 1.22 -17.53 20.40
CA PHE A 138 2.52 -18.03 19.93
C PHE A 138 3.21 -18.90 20.99
N GLU A 139 3.29 -18.42 22.23
CA GLU A 139 3.91 -19.13 23.35
C GLU A 139 3.19 -20.44 23.67
N ALA A 140 1.85 -20.46 23.54
CA ALA A 140 1.05 -21.67 23.69
C ALA A 140 1.11 -22.62 22.48
N GLY A 141 1.88 -22.30 21.43
CA GLY A 141 1.99 -23.09 20.21
C GLY A 141 0.64 -23.27 19.48
N ARG A 142 -0.29 -22.32 19.66
CA ARG A 142 -1.61 -22.35 19.01
C ARG A 142 -1.57 -21.77 17.60
N ILE A 143 -0.64 -20.84 17.38
CA ILE A 143 -0.41 -20.23 16.07
C ILE A 143 1.09 -20.19 15.77
N SER A 144 1.42 -20.17 14.49
CA SER A 144 2.79 -19.99 13.98
C SER A 144 2.80 -18.93 12.88
N GLU A 145 3.85 -18.11 12.85
CA GLU A 145 4.07 -17.13 11.78
C GLU A 145 4.65 -17.85 10.57
N ILE A 146 4.08 -17.62 9.40
CA ILE A 146 4.58 -18.16 8.13
C ILE A 146 5.22 -17.01 7.37
N ALA A 147 6.39 -17.27 6.75
CA ALA A 147 6.96 -16.32 5.81
C ALA A 147 5.94 -16.05 4.69
N ALA A 148 5.70 -14.78 4.38
CA ALA A 148 4.93 -14.45 3.19
C ALA A 148 5.74 -14.95 1.98
N ASP A 149 5.20 -15.90 1.23
CA ASP A 149 5.78 -16.30 -0.03
C ASP A 149 5.96 -15.05 -0.89
N SER A 150 7.18 -14.87 -1.38
CA SER A 150 7.53 -13.80 -2.30
C SER A 150 7.04 -14.16 -3.70
N GLU A 151 5.73 -14.27 -3.90
CA GLU A 151 5.10 -14.56 -5.19
C GLU A 151 3.86 -13.66 -5.31
N ASN A 152 3.67 -12.72 -6.26
CA ASN A 152 4.13 -12.58 -7.64
C ASN A 152 4.24 -11.07 -7.96
N LEU A 153 5.45 -10.55 -8.13
CA LEU A 153 5.65 -9.35 -8.96
C LEU A 153 5.74 -9.85 -10.40
N HIS A 154 4.61 -10.17 -11.03
CA HIS A 154 4.57 -10.49 -12.45
C HIS A 154 4.63 -9.16 -13.22
N GLU A 155 5.85 -8.67 -13.44
CA GLU A 155 6.16 -7.65 -14.45
C GLU A 155 5.85 -8.21 -15.86
N HIS A 156 5.00 -7.47 -16.57
CA HIS A 156 4.96 -7.22 -18.01
C HIS A 156 5.37 -8.31 -19.02
N ALA A 157 4.41 -8.69 -19.86
CA ALA A 157 4.64 -8.77 -21.30
C ALA A 157 3.38 -8.35 -22.07
N HIS A 158 3.43 -7.15 -22.67
CA HIS A 158 2.53 -6.77 -23.74
C HIS A 158 2.70 -7.77 -24.90
N ALA A 159 1.64 -8.48 -25.26
CA ALA A 159 1.53 -9.11 -26.56
C ALA A 159 0.62 -8.24 -27.44
N HIS A 160 1.22 -7.26 -28.11
CA HIS A 160 0.70 -6.80 -29.39
C HIS A 160 1.22 -7.75 -30.46
N GLU A 161 0.32 -8.48 -31.11
CA GLU A 161 0.59 -9.02 -32.44
C GLU A 161 -0.63 -8.69 -33.30
N HIS A 162 -0.38 -7.79 -34.26
CA HIS A 162 -1.23 -7.59 -35.43
C HIS A 162 -1.01 -8.79 -36.36
N ASP A 163 -2.09 -9.37 -36.86
CA ASP A 163 -2.24 -9.67 -38.28
C ASP A 163 -3.72 -9.57 -38.67
#